data_AF-A0A0B8NAJ3-F1
#
_entry.id   AF-A0A0B8NAJ3-F1
#
_cell.length_a   1.000
_cell.length_b   1.000
_cell.length_c   1.000
_cell.angle_alpha   90.00
_cell.angle_beta   90.00
_cell.angle_gamma   90.00
#
_symmetry.space_group_name_H-M   'P 1'
#
loop_
_entity.id
_entity.type
_entity.pdbx_description
1 polymer ?
#
loop_
_entity_poly.entity_id
_entity_poly.type
_entity_poly.pdbx_seq_one_letter_code
_entity_poly.pdbx_strand_id
1 'polypeptide(L)'
;MFTTTLRPALLAASRSARVERTVTGLSSTRKVVARFVAGETEAHAAAATTALLDSGRYASIDYLGEDTTEIAQARSTVSHYLTLLEALGELPAAAGEVRPLEVSLKLSALGQSLPRDGHAIALEHAHKICTAAAAAGVWVTVDAEDHTTTDSTLAVVRALRADFSWVGTVLQAYLLRTEGDCRDLSGPGSRIRLCKGAYREPEGVAYQARDEVDASYLRCLDILMRGQGYPMVATHDPVMLDAATGYLRSGRRTADRFEFQMLYGIRDDEQRRLVGTGAHLRTYVPYGDQWYGYFMRRLAERPANLAFFLRSFRPGARG
;
A
#
# COMPACT_ATOMS: atom_id res chain seq x y z
N MET A 1 -12.13 -23.87 -9.08
CA MET A 1 -13.41 -23.22 -8.70
C MET A 1 -13.24 -21.78 -8.26
N PHE A 2 -12.42 -21.46 -7.25
CA PHE A 2 -12.27 -20.07 -6.77
C PHE A 2 -11.66 -19.11 -7.81
N THR A 3 -10.61 -19.56 -8.50
CA THR A 3 -9.89 -18.81 -9.53
C THR A 3 -10.64 -18.69 -10.85
N THR A 4 -11.48 -19.67 -11.20
CA THR A 4 -12.13 -19.77 -12.52
C THR A 4 -13.52 -19.14 -12.60
N THR A 5 -14.23 -19.00 -11.48
CA THR A 5 -15.63 -18.47 -11.50
C THR A 5 -15.87 -17.38 -10.46
N LEU A 6 -15.28 -17.49 -9.28
CA LEU A 6 -15.58 -16.57 -8.17
C LEU A 6 -14.76 -15.27 -8.23
N ARG A 7 -13.46 -15.35 -8.51
CA ARG A 7 -12.58 -14.19 -8.67
C ARG A 7 -13.05 -13.25 -9.80
N PRO A 8 -13.39 -13.71 -11.01
CA PRO A 8 -13.94 -12.83 -12.06
C PRO A 8 -15.26 -12.18 -11.67
N ALA A 9 -16.15 -12.91 -10.97
CA ALA A 9 -17.42 -12.37 -10.52
C ALA A 9 -17.26 -11.29 -9.43
N LEU A 10 -16.33 -11.47 -8.49
CA LEU A 10 -16.01 -10.47 -7.47
C LEU A 10 -15.36 -9.21 -8.08
N LEU A 11 -14.49 -9.37 -9.07
CA LEU A 11 -13.90 -8.25 -9.81
C LEU A 11 -14.93 -7.53 -10.70
N ALA A 12 -15.90 -8.25 -11.27
CA ALA A 12 -17.00 -7.62 -11.99
C ALA A 12 -17.94 -6.86 -11.03
N ALA A 13 -18.23 -7.44 -9.86
CA ALA A 13 -19.02 -6.81 -8.81
C ALA A 13 -18.34 -5.58 -8.20
N SER A 14 -17.00 -5.53 -8.16
CA SER A 14 -16.25 -4.35 -7.69
C SER A 14 -16.39 -3.13 -8.62
N ARG A 15 -16.80 -3.35 -9.87
CA ARG A 15 -17.01 -2.29 -10.88
C ARG A 15 -18.50 -1.93 -11.06
N SER A 16 -19.40 -2.45 -10.22
CA SER A 16 -20.84 -2.26 -10.36
C SER A 16 -21.43 -1.31 -9.32
N ALA A 17 -21.79 -0.10 -9.75
CA ALA A 17 -22.43 0.92 -8.92
C ALA A 17 -23.80 0.51 -8.30
N ARG A 18 -24.46 -0.52 -8.86
CA ARG A 18 -25.72 -1.07 -8.31
C ARG A 18 -25.45 -2.02 -7.16
N VAL A 19 -24.44 -2.87 -7.30
CA VAL A 19 -24.03 -3.81 -6.25
C VAL A 19 -23.41 -3.03 -5.10
N GLU A 20 -22.56 -2.04 -5.41
CA GLU A 20 -22.01 -1.10 -4.44
C GLU A 20 -23.09 -0.49 -3.55
N ARG A 21 -24.09 0.22 -4.13
CA ARG A 21 -25.19 0.83 -3.37
C ARG A 21 -25.97 -0.14 -2.48
N THR A 22 -26.10 -1.39 -2.92
CA THR A 22 -26.81 -2.43 -2.15
C THR A 22 -25.95 -2.93 -1.00
N VAL A 23 -24.65 -3.10 -1.22
CA VAL A 23 -23.70 -3.65 -0.24
C VAL A 23 -23.29 -2.61 0.80
N THR A 24 -23.09 -1.33 0.42
CA THR A 24 -22.78 -0.22 1.32
C THR A 24 -23.96 0.16 2.23
N GLY A 25 -25.19 -0.10 1.80
CA GLY A 25 -26.42 0.14 2.56
C GLY A 25 -26.65 -0.83 3.74
N LEU A 26 -25.96 -1.98 3.78
CA LEU A 26 -26.17 -3.00 4.81
C LEU A 26 -25.28 -2.77 6.04
N SER A 27 -25.88 -2.74 7.24
CA SER A 27 -25.17 -2.53 8.51
C SER A 27 -24.20 -3.66 8.88
N SER A 28 -24.48 -4.89 8.45
CA SER A 28 -23.60 -6.05 8.61
C SER A 28 -22.33 -5.91 7.77
N THR A 29 -22.42 -5.40 6.54
CA THR A 29 -21.26 -5.14 5.68
C THR A 29 -20.34 -4.09 6.31
N ARG A 30 -20.89 -3.00 6.85
CA ARG A 30 -20.08 -1.94 7.50
C ARG A 30 -19.20 -2.46 8.64
N LYS A 31 -19.71 -3.40 9.45
CA LYS A 31 -18.92 -4.02 10.54
C LYS A 31 -17.74 -4.83 10.04
N VAL A 32 -17.86 -5.45 8.87
CA VAL A 32 -16.78 -6.25 8.27
C VAL A 32 -15.76 -5.35 7.59
N VAL A 33 -16.24 -4.28 6.93
CA VAL A 33 -15.42 -3.28 6.26
C VAL A 33 -14.58 -2.49 7.25
N ALA A 34 -15.14 -2.13 8.41
CA ALA A 34 -14.43 -1.42 9.49
C ALA A 34 -13.20 -2.19 10.02
N ARG A 35 -13.08 -3.49 9.74
CA ARG A 35 -11.88 -4.27 10.06
C ARG A 35 -10.72 -4.00 9.10
N PHE A 36 -11.00 -3.57 7.87
CA PHE A 36 -10.01 -3.44 6.79
C PHE A 36 -9.83 -2.00 6.30
N VAL A 37 -10.72 -1.09 6.71
CA VAL A 37 -10.74 0.34 6.36
C VAL A 37 -10.94 1.12 7.64
N ALA A 38 -10.12 2.13 7.88
CA ALA A 38 -10.15 2.90 9.12
C ALA A 38 -11.46 3.68 9.33
N GLY A 39 -12.15 3.99 8.24
CA GLY A 39 -13.41 4.71 8.19
C GLY A 39 -13.47 5.59 6.96
N GLU A 40 -14.45 6.50 6.93
CA GLU A 40 -14.73 7.33 5.75
C GLU A 40 -14.12 8.74 5.84
N THR A 41 -13.52 9.11 6.97
CA THR A 41 -13.05 10.49 7.23
C THR A 41 -11.61 10.49 7.73
N GLU A 42 -10.95 11.64 7.61
CA GLU A 42 -9.58 11.88 8.11
C GLU A 42 -9.51 11.67 9.62
N ALA A 43 -10.55 12.06 10.37
CA ALA A 43 -10.62 11.82 11.81
C ALA A 43 -10.62 10.32 12.16
N HIS A 44 -11.32 9.49 11.38
CA HIS A 44 -11.26 8.04 11.54
C HIS A 44 -9.86 7.48 11.22
N ALA A 45 -9.22 7.97 10.16
CA ALA A 45 -7.85 7.59 9.80
C ALA A 45 -6.84 7.98 10.90
N ALA A 46 -6.95 9.18 11.47
CA ALA A 46 -6.12 9.65 12.56
C ALA A 46 -6.30 8.78 13.82
N ALA A 47 -7.54 8.46 14.21
CA ALA A 47 -7.81 7.60 15.36
C ALA A 47 -7.24 6.18 15.19
N ALA A 48 -7.39 5.58 14.00
CA ALA A 48 -6.79 4.28 13.69
C ALA A 48 -5.25 4.34 13.70
N THR A 49 -4.68 5.45 13.23
CA THR A 49 -3.24 5.69 13.23
C THR A 49 -2.70 5.78 14.65
N THR A 50 -3.34 6.55 15.55
CA THR A 50 -2.96 6.62 16.96
C THR A 50 -2.96 5.24 17.62
N ALA A 51 -4.02 4.45 17.41
CA ALA A 51 -4.10 3.09 17.96
C ALA A 51 -3.00 2.14 17.44
N LEU A 52 -2.55 2.34 16.20
CA LEU A 52 -1.41 1.59 15.65
C LEU A 52 -0.10 2.02 16.32
N LEU A 53 0.15 3.32 16.42
CA LEU A 53 1.35 3.87 17.07
C LEU A 53 1.45 3.43 18.53
N ASP A 54 0.36 3.48 19.29
CA ASP A 54 0.29 3.05 20.70
C ASP A 54 0.65 1.55 20.87
N SER A 55 0.46 0.76 19.81
CA SER A 55 0.81 -0.66 19.77
C SER A 55 2.20 -0.95 19.17
N GLY A 56 3.02 0.10 18.96
CA GLY A 56 4.37 -0.01 18.39
C GLY A 56 4.40 -0.26 16.88
N ARG A 57 3.27 -0.10 16.17
CA ARG A 57 3.16 -0.29 14.72
C ARG A 57 3.13 1.05 14.02
N TYR A 58 3.93 1.17 12.96
CA TYR A 58 3.90 2.33 12.06
C TYR A 58 2.66 2.30 11.17
N ALA A 59 2.34 3.43 10.54
CA ALA A 59 1.21 3.55 9.63
C ALA A 59 1.64 4.09 8.26
N SER A 60 0.97 3.61 7.21
CA SER A 60 0.94 4.17 5.86
C SER A 60 -0.52 4.43 5.50
N ILE A 61 -0.95 5.68 5.42
CA ILE A 61 -2.36 6.03 5.21
C ILE A 61 -2.61 6.24 3.71
N ASP A 62 -3.68 5.63 3.17
CA ASP A 62 -4.10 5.73 1.77
C ASP A 62 -5.52 6.28 1.69
N TYR A 63 -5.68 7.43 1.04
CA TYR A 63 -7.01 7.94 0.71
C TYR A 63 -7.54 7.23 -0.53
N LEU A 64 -8.71 6.60 -0.39
CA LEU A 64 -9.39 5.89 -1.45
C LEU A 64 -10.10 6.89 -2.37
N GLY A 65 -9.37 7.36 -3.39
CA GLY A 65 -9.90 8.08 -4.54
C GLY A 65 -9.47 7.37 -5.82
N GLU A 66 -10.39 6.77 -6.55
CA GLU A 66 -10.16 6.09 -7.83
C GLU A 66 -10.92 6.77 -8.99
N ASP A 67 -10.55 6.42 -10.22
CA ASP A 67 -11.22 6.86 -11.45
C ASP A 67 -11.26 8.38 -11.69
N THR A 68 -10.15 9.07 -11.40
CA THR A 68 -9.97 10.50 -11.73
C THR A 68 -10.00 10.71 -13.25
N THR A 69 -11.09 11.26 -13.76
CA THR A 69 -11.26 11.67 -15.17
C THR A 69 -11.24 13.18 -15.36
N GLU A 70 -11.41 13.93 -14.27
CA GLU A 70 -11.47 15.39 -14.27
C GLU A 70 -10.42 16.00 -13.33
N ILE A 71 -9.86 17.14 -13.72
CA ILE A 71 -8.86 17.86 -12.91
C ILE A 71 -9.39 18.26 -11.52
N ALA A 72 -10.70 18.48 -11.40
CA ALA A 72 -11.34 18.81 -10.13
C ALA A 72 -11.26 17.65 -9.12
N GLN A 73 -11.37 16.39 -9.57
CA GLN A 73 -11.23 15.21 -8.71
C GLN A 73 -9.79 15.07 -8.21
N ALA A 74 -8.80 15.31 -9.07
CA ALA A 74 -7.39 15.33 -8.68
C ALA A 74 -7.11 16.40 -7.62
N ARG A 75 -7.65 17.61 -7.80
CA ARG A 75 -7.52 18.70 -6.82
C ARG A 75 -8.18 18.34 -5.48
N SER A 76 -9.36 17.71 -5.51
CA SER A 76 -10.02 17.22 -4.30
C SER A 76 -9.16 16.20 -3.56
N THR A 77 -8.55 15.26 -4.28
CA THR A 77 -7.62 14.27 -3.72
C THR A 77 -6.44 14.93 -3.04
N VAL A 78 -5.83 15.96 -3.67
CA VAL A 78 -4.77 16.75 -3.05
C VAL A 78 -5.26 17.40 -1.76
N SER A 79 -6.43 18.04 -1.77
CA SER A 79 -7.02 18.66 -0.56
C SER A 79 -7.20 17.66 0.58
N HIS A 80 -7.69 16.44 0.31
CA HIS A 80 -7.79 15.39 1.32
C HIS A 80 -6.43 15.03 1.94
N TYR A 81 -5.39 14.89 1.10
CA TYR A 81 -4.04 14.64 1.62
C TYR A 81 -3.50 15.81 2.44
N LEU A 82 -3.75 17.06 2.04
CA LEU A 82 -3.30 18.22 2.83
C LEU A 82 -3.97 18.26 4.21
N THR A 83 -5.29 18.08 4.27
CA THR A 83 -6.02 18.01 5.55
C THR A 83 -5.59 16.81 6.39
N LEU A 84 -5.36 15.65 5.79
CA LEU A 84 -4.82 14.49 6.50
C LEU A 84 -3.43 14.79 7.08
N LEU A 85 -2.54 15.42 6.32
CA LEU A 85 -1.18 15.72 6.75
C LEU A 85 -1.14 16.75 7.89
N GLU A 86 -2.05 17.72 7.89
CA GLU A 86 -2.27 18.62 9.04
C GLU A 86 -2.64 17.80 10.29
N ALA A 87 -3.64 16.91 10.19
CA ALA A 87 -4.06 16.07 11.32
C ALA A 87 -2.95 15.11 11.81
N LEU A 88 -2.15 14.56 10.90
CA LEU A 88 -1.02 13.69 11.23
C LEU A 88 0.15 14.46 11.85
N GLY A 89 0.36 15.72 11.47
CA GLY A 89 1.40 16.59 12.02
C GLY A 89 1.19 16.95 13.48
N GLU A 90 -0.04 16.87 13.98
CA GLU A 90 -0.38 17.07 15.39
C GLU A 90 -0.06 15.84 16.27
N LEU A 91 0.25 14.69 15.68
CA LEU A 91 0.64 13.50 16.42
C LEU A 91 2.09 13.62 16.92
N PRO A 92 2.42 13.01 18.09
CA PRO A 92 3.77 13.07 18.63
C PRO A 92 4.83 12.61 17.62
N ALA A 93 5.81 13.46 17.34
CA ALA A 93 6.94 13.11 16.51
C ALA A 93 7.77 12.00 17.19
N ALA A 94 8.01 10.89 16.48
CA ALA A 94 8.96 9.90 16.95
C ALA A 94 10.39 10.39 16.73
N ALA A 95 11.25 10.13 17.72
CA ALA A 95 12.68 10.32 17.59
C ALA A 95 13.27 9.20 16.71
N GLY A 96 13.98 9.55 15.64
CA GLY A 96 14.72 8.60 14.81
C GLY A 96 14.79 8.98 13.33
N GLU A 97 15.63 8.24 12.60
CA GLU A 97 15.77 8.37 11.13
C GLU A 97 14.52 7.84 10.40
N VAL A 98 13.88 6.81 10.98
CA VAL A 98 12.69 6.16 10.40
C VAL A 98 11.42 6.84 10.89
N ARG A 99 10.65 7.43 9.97
CA ARG A 99 9.38 8.09 10.32
C ARG A 99 8.28 7.04 10.53
N PRO A 100 7.54 7.07 11.65
CA PRO A 100 6.48 6.11 11.94
C PRO A 100 5.22 6.37 11.11
N LEU A 101 5.11 7.55 10.51
CA LEU A 101 3.98 7.97 9.68
C LEU A 101 4.40 8.09 8.22
N GLU A 102 3.54 7.60 7.35
CA GLU A 102 3.66 7.67 5.90
C GLU A 102 2.27 7.86 5.28
N VAL A 103 2.19 8.50 4.13
CA VAL A 103 1.03 8.43 3.23
C VAL A 103 1.41 7.70 1.93
N SER A 104 0.49 6.89 1.40
CA SER A 104 0.65 6.22 0.10
C SER A 104 -0.17 6.94 -0.96
N LEU A 105 0.42 7.29 -2.10
CA LEU A 105 -0.23 8.05 -3.17
C LEU A 105 -0.37 7.21 -4.44
N LYS A 106 -1.50 7.32 -5.14
CA LYS A 106 -1.67 6.80 -6.50
C LYS A 106 -1.65 7.98 -7.47
N LEU A 107 -0.80 7.93 -8.50
CA LEU A 107 -0.65 9.07 -9.41
C LEU A 107 -1.86 9.22 -10.33
N SER A 108 -2.55 8.12 -10.64
CA SER A 108 -3.84 8.17 -11.35
C SER A 108 -4.85 9.07 -10.64
N ALA A 109 -4.96 8.94 -9.31
CA ALA A 109 -5.82 9.77 -8.47
C ALA A 109 -5.41 11.25 -8.51
N LEU A 110 -4.12 11.52 -8.69
CA LEU A 110 -3.56 12.87 -8.83
C LEU A 110 -3.61 13.43 -10.26
N GLY A 111 -4.19 12.69 -11.21
CA GLY A 111 -4.43 13.14 -12.58
C GLY A 111 -3.45 12.60 -13.63
N GLN A 112 -2.66 11.56 -13.33
CA GLN A 112 -1.67 11.01 -14.27
C GLN A 112 -2.27 10.61 -15.62
N SER A 113 -3.52 10.14 -15.62
CA SER A 113 -4.24 9.68 -16.81
C SER A 113 -5.04 10.78 -17.51
N LEU A 114 -5.02 12.02 -17.01
CA LEU A 114 -5.72 13.13 -17.65
C LEU A 114 -5.13 13.44 -19.03
N PRO A 115 -5.96 13.76 -20.02
CA PRO A 115 -5.48 14.04 -21.37
C PRO A 115 -4.56 15.28 -21.41
N ARG A 116 -3.63 15.27 -22.36
CA ARG A 116 -2.60 16.31 -22.62
C ARG A 116 -1.45 16.29 -21.61
N ASP A 117 -1.70 16.73 -20.38
CA ASP A 117 -0.64 17.08 -19.41
C ASP A 117 -0.68 16.24 -18.12
N GLY A 118 -1.32 15.06 -18.14
CA GLY A 118 -1.55 14.25 -16.94
C GLY A 118 -0.29 13.94 -16.12
N HIS A 119 0.84 13.64 -16.79
CA HIS A 119 2.12 13.43 -16.11
C HIS A 119 2.60 14.66 -15.33
N ALA A 120 2.56 15.84 -15.94
CA ALA A 120 2.98 17.09 -15.31
C ALA A 120 2.03 17.49 -14.17
N ILE A 121 0.71 17.30 -14.36
CA ILE A 121 -0.31 17.55 -13.34
C ILE A 121 -0.08 16.65 -12.12
N ALA A 122 0.14 15.35 -12.34
CA ALA A 122 0.40 14.41 -11.24
C ALA A 122 1.68 14.74 -10.48
N LEU A 123 2.74 15.15 -11.19
CA LEU A 123 3.99 15.61 -10.57
C LEU A 123 3.77 16.85 -9.71
N GLU A 124 3.08 17.88 -10.23
CA GLU A 124 2.78 19.11 -9.48
C GLU A 124 1.96 18.80 -8.21
N HIS A 125 0.93 17.97 -8.35
CA HIS A 125 0.09 17.55 -7.23
C HIS A 125 0.86 16.73 -6.19
N ALA A 126 1.67 15.77 -6.62
CA ALA A 126 2.50 14.96 -5.72
C ALA A 126 3.54 15.82 -5.01
N HIS A 127 4.11 16.84 -5.68
CA HIS A 127 5.06 17.78 -5.10
C HIS A 127 4.43 18.61 -3.97
N LYS A 128 3.20 19.12 -4.18
CA LYS A 128 2.42 19.81 -3.14
C LYS A 128 2.21 18.93 -1.90
N ILE A 129 1.84 17.67 -2.11
CA ILE A 129 1.65 16.71 -1.01
C ILE A 129 2.98 16.42 -0.31
N CYS A 130 4.07 16.21 -1.05
CA CYS A 130 5.40 15.98 -0.47
C CYS A 130 5.90 17.18 0.34
N THR A 131 5.61 18.40 -0.11
CA THR A 131 5.93 19.64 0.63
C THR A 131 5.21 19.68 1.97
N ALA A 132 3.90 19.41 1.99
CA ALA A 132 3.13 19.35 3.24
C ALA A 132 3.59 18.19 4.15
N ALA A 133 3.90 17.02 3.57
CA ALA A 133 4.40 15.88 4.33
C ALA A 133 5.77 16.13 4.94
N ALA A 134 6.64 16.88 4.24
CA ALA A 134 7.92 17.33 4.79
C ALA A 134 7.71 18.19 6.05
N ALA A 135 6.80 19.16 5.99
CA ALA A 135 6.46 20.04 7.11
C ALA A 135 5.83 19.28 8.29
N ALA A 136 4.99 18.28 8.01
CA ALA A 136 4.35 17.45 9.02
C ALA A 136 5.24 16.34 9.61
N GLY A 137 6.48 16.16 9.11
CA GLY A 137 7.32 15.05 9.55
C GLY A 137 6.77 13.67 9.16
N VAL A 138 6.08 13.58 8.02
CA VAL A 138 5.46 12.36 7.48
C VAL A 138 6.19 11.93 6.21
N TRP A 139 6.33 10.62 5.96
CA TRP A 139 6.87 10.12 4.70
C TRP A 139 5.80 9.98 3.61
N VAL A 140 6.25 9.84 2.36
CA VAL A 140 5.40 9.61 1.19
C VAL A 140 5.97 8.43 0.43
N THR A 141 5.10 7.51 0.03
CA THR A 141 5.41 6.45 -0.94
C THR A 141 4.44 6.54 -2.10
N VAL A 142 4.96 6.57 -3.32
CA VAL A 142 4.13 6.52 -4.54
C VAL A 142 3.86 5.06 -4.91
N ASP A 143 2.60 4.65 -4.82
CA ASP A 143 2.13 3.31 -5.12
C ASP A 143 2.30 2.95 -6.61
N ALA A 144 2.64 1.68 -6.85
CA ALA A 144 2.70 1.13 -8.19
C ALA A 144 1.30 0.70 -8.63
N GLU A 145 0.90 1.16 -9.81
CA GLU A 145 -0.37 0.84 -10.43
C GLU A 145 -0.17 -0.25 -11.50
N ASP A 146 -0.97 -0.30 -12.56
CA ASP A 146 -0.76 -1.27 -13.63
C ASP A 146 0.51 -0.98 -14.45
N HIS A 147 1.01 -2.00 -15.15
CA HIS A 147 2.29 -1.96 -15.86
C HIS A 147 2.43 -0.78 -16.84
N THR A 148 1.33 -0.28 -17.42
CA THR A 148 1.37 0.79 -18.43
C THR A 148 1.79 2.13 -17.84
N THR A 149 1.65 2.31 -16.53
CA THR A 149 1.99 3.54 -15.81
C THR A 149 3.39 3.53 -15.20
N THR A 150 4.06 2.36 -15.16
CA THR A 150 5.28 2.16 -14.36
C THR A 150 6.38 3.17 -14.68
N ASP A 151 6.67 3.42 -15.97
CA ASP A 151 7.74 4.36 -16.34
C ASP A 151 7.40 5.80 -15.98
N SER A 152 6.14 6.22 -16.19
CA SER A 152 5.65 7.54 -15.78
C SER A 152 5.78 7.72 -14.27
N THR A 153 5.41 6.69 -13.50
CA THR A 153 5.50 6.69 -12.02
C THR A 153 6.94 6.79 -11.53
N LEU A 154 7.85 5.98 -12.08
CA LEU A 154 9.26 6.04 -11.71
C LEU A 154 9.92 7.37 -12.10
N ALA A 155 9.51 7.98 -13.23
CA ALA A 155 9.96 9.31 -13.63
C ALA A 155 9.50 10.40 -12.65
N VAL A 156 8.22 10.38 -12.23
CA VAL A 156 7.69 11.30 -11.20
C VAL A 156 8.45 11.12 -9.88
N VAL A 157 8.66 9.89 -9.42
CA VAL A 157 9.43 9.63 -8.19
C VAL A 157 10.85 10.16 -8.28
N ARG A 158 11.52 10.00 -9.43
CA ARG A 158 12.86 10.54 -9.64
C ARG A 158 12.88 12.06 -9.56
N ALA A 159 11.89 12.74 -10.16
CA ALA A 159 11.76 14.19 -10.08
C ALA A 159 11.50 14.66 -8.63
N LEU A 160 10.58 14.01 -7.91
CA LEU A 160 10.29 14.33 -6.51
C LEU A 160 11.51 14.16 -5.60
N ARG A 161 12.35 13.13 -5.85
CA ARG A 161 13.56 12.87 -5.06
C ARG A 161 14.64 13.95 -5.17
N ALA A 162 14.56 14.85 -6.14
CA ALA A 162 15.45 16.01 -6.21
C ALA A 162 15.25 16.94 -5.01
N ASP A 163 13.99 17.13 -4.58
CA ASP A 163 13.63 17.98 -3.44
C ASP A 163 13.37 17.17 -2.16
N PHE A 164 12.91 15.92 -2.32
CA PHE A 164 12.47 15.04 -1.24
C PHE A 164 13.14 13.67 -1.34
N SER A 165 14.42 13.60 -0.99
CA SER A 165 15.25 12.38 -1.13
C SER A 165 14.67 11.13 -0.45
N TRP A 166 13.78 11.30 0.52
CA TRP A 166 13.10 10.25 1.28
C TRP A 166 11.81 9.71 0.61
N VAL A 167 11.40 10.23 -0.55
CA VAL A 167 10.20 9.72 -1.24
C VAL A 167 10.40 8.27 -1.67
N GLY A 168 9.51 7.40 -1.20
CA GLY A 168 9.48 5.99 -1.52
C GLY A 168 8.71 5.68 -2.81
N THR A 169 8.91 4.49 -3.35
CA THR A 169 8.06 3.94 -4.41
C THR A 169 7.88 2.44 -4.23
N VAL A 170 7.01 1.85 -5.03
CA VAL A 170 6.66 0.43 -4.98
C VAL A 170 7.16 -0.27 -6.23
N LEU A 171 7.68 -1.48 -6.06
CA LEU A 171 8.01 -2.39 -7.15
C LEU A 171 7.22 -3.69 -7.00
N GLN A 172 6.73 -4.23 -8.11
CA GLN A 172 5.84 -5.38 -8.15
C GLN A 172 6.58 -6.61 -8.70
N ALA A 173 6.89 -7.58 -7.84
CA ALA A 173 7.75 -8.70 -8.17
C ALA A 173 7.25 -9.59 -9.33
N TYR A 174 5.95 -9.59 -9.65
CA TYR A 174 5.42 -10.34 -10.78
C TYR A 174 5.82 -9.77 -12.15
N LEU A 175 6.32 -8.53 -12.27
CA LEU A 175 6.68 -7.96 -13.57
C LEU A 175 8.08 -8.44 -13.96
N LEU A 176 8.25 -8.79 -15.23
CA LEU A 176 9.52 -9.31 -15.76
C LEU A 176 10.66 -8.28 -15.61
N ARG A 177 10.34 -6.98 -15.63
CA ARG A 177 11.28 -5.86 -15.49
C ARG A 177 11.84 -5.66 -14.08
N THR A 178 11.12 -6.13 -13.06
CA THR A 178 11.31 -5.62 -11.68
C THR A 178 12.66 -5.97 -11.07
N GLU A 179 13.30 -7.07 -11.44
CA GLU A 179 14.68 -7.34 -11.01
C GLU A 179 15.66 -6.27 -11.49
N GLY A 180 15.46 -5.72 -12.70
CA GLY A 180 16.22 -4.59 -13.22
C GLY A 180 15.98 -3.33 -12.40
N ASP A 181 14.70 -2.96 -12.22
CA ASP A 181 14.32 -1.78 -11.44
C ASP A 181 14.83 -1.87 -9.98
N CYS A 182 14.84 -3.06 -9.37
CA CYS A 182 15.41 -3.28 -8.04
C CYS A 182 16.91 -2.98 -7.99
N ARG A 183 17.68 -3.33 -9.02
CA ARG A 183 19.12 -3.02 -9.07
C ARG A 183 19.33 -1.51 -9.13
N ASP A 184 18.60 -0.84 -10.02
CA ASP A 184 18.70 0.61 -10.22
C ASP A 184 18.27 1.41 -8.98
N LEU A 185 17.34 0.88 -8.19
CA LEU A 185 16.74 1.55 -7.03
C LEU A 185 17.20 0.99 -5.67
N SER A 186 18.32 0.26 -5.65
CA SER A 186 18.92 -0.31 -4.42
C SER A 186 19.95 0.60 -3.73
N GLY A 187 20.22 1.78 -4.29
CA GLY A 187 21.23 2.72 -3.79
C GLY A 187 20.82 3.53 -2.54
N PRO A 188 21.74 4.35 -2.00
CA PRO A 188 21.49 5.22 -0.84
C PRO A 188 20.21 6.05 -0.95
N GLY A 189 19.51 6.23 0.17
CA GLY A 189 18.27 7.02 0.25
C GLY A 189 17.04 6.41 -0.44
N SER A 190 17.21 5.36 -1.26
CA SER A 190 16.08 4.72 -1.92
C SER A 190 15.22 3.94 -0.94
N ARG A 191 13.95 4.28 -0.85
CA ARG A 191 12.93 3.53 -0.12
C ARG A 191 12.06 2.76 -1.09
N ILE A 192 12.09 1.42 -1.02
CA ILE A 192 11.40 0.56 -2.00
C ILE A 192 10.47 -0.44 -1.30
N ARG A 193 9.18 -0.29 -1.56
CA ARG A 193 8.14 -1.24 -1.15
C ARG A 193 8.09 -2.36 -2.16
N LEU A 194 8.43 -3.57 -1.74
CA LEU A 194 8.36 -4.75 -2.61
C LEU A 194 7.09 -5.54 -2.30
N CYS A 195 6.18 -5.60 -3.28
CA CYS A 195 4.96 -6.41 -3.22
C CYS A 195 4.96 -7.46 -4.35
N LYS A 196 4.02 -8.43 -4.31
CA LYS A 196 3.90 -9.41 -5.41
C LYS A 196 3.35 -8.78 -6.70
N GLY A 197 2.41 -7.85 -6.58
CA GLY A 197 1.60 -7.33 -7.69
C GLY A 197 0.11 -7.59 -7.44
N ALA A 198 -0.74 -6.66 -7.88
CA ALA A 198 -2.19 -6.69 -7.58
C ALA A 198 -3.09 -6.61 -8.83
N TYR A 199 -2.51 -6.30 -10.00
CA TYR A 199 -3.25 -6.12 -11.24
C TYR A 199 -3.29 -7.41 -12.06
N ARG A 200 -4.11 -7.41 -13.10
CA ARG A 200 -4.18 -8.52 -14.06
C ARG A 200 -3.41 -8.13 -15.30
N GLU A 201 -2.16 -8.55 -15.36
CA GLU A 201 -1.23 -8.18 -16.42
C GLU A 201 -1.10 -9.28 -17.49
N PRO A 202 -0.79 -8.90 -18.75
CA PRO A 202 -0.57 -9.87 -19.82
C PRO A 202 0.72 -10.69 -19.60
N GLU A 203 0.76 -11.91 -20.16
CA GLU A 203 1.90 -12.84 -20.03
C GLU A 203 3.22 -12.26 -20.53
N GLY A 204 3.18 -11.39 -21.54
CA GLY A 204 4.37 -10.74 -22.10
C GLY A 204 5.05 -9.72 -21.17
N VAL A 205 4.42 -9.32 -20.05
CA VAL A 205 4.98 -8.34 -19.11
C VAL A 205 5.06 -8.85 -17.67
N ALA A 206 4.38 -9.96 -17.34
CA ALA A 206 4.32 -10.48 -15.98
C ALA A 206 4.30 -12.01 -15.93
N TYR A 207 5.02 -12.56 -14.93
CA TYR A 207 4.90 -13.95 -14.52
C TYR A 207 3.45 -14.28 -14.14
N GLN A 208 2.94 -15.39 -14.69
CA GLN A 208 1.55 -15.81 -14.46
C GLN A 208 1.45 -16.90 -13.39
N ALA A 209 2.47 -17.76 -13.28
CA ALA A 209 2.47 -18.84 -12.30
C ALA A 209 2.91 -18.32 -10.93
N ARG A 210 2.27 -18.83 -9.88
CA ARG A 210 2.50 -18.36 -8.50
C ARG A 210 3.93 -18.62 -8.04
N ASP A 211 4.48 -19.78 -8.37
CA ASP A 211 5.85 -20.18 -8.06
C ASP A 211 6.89 -19.29 -8.76
N GLU A 212 6.62 -18.89 -10.01
CA GLU A 212 7.46 -17.90 -10.72
C GLU A 212 7.43 -16.53 -10.03
N VAL A 213 6.24 -16.06 -9.63
CA VAL A 213 6.09 -14.81 -8.87
C VAL A 213 6.80 -14.89 -7.52
N ASP A 214 6.67 -16.00 -6.81
CA ASP A 214 7.31 -16.24 -5.52
C ASP A 214 8.85 -16.28 -5.66
N ALA A 215 9.36 -16.95 -6.70
CA ALA A 215 10.78 -16.97 -7.02
C ALA A 215 11.31 -15.57 -7.41
N SER A 216 10.57 -14.82 -8.21
CA SER A 216 10.90 -13.43 -8.58
C SER A 216 10.94 -12.53 -7.34
N TYR A 217 9.96 -12.65 -6.44
CA TYR A 217 9.94 -11.88 -5.18
C TYR A 217 11.21 -12.12 -4.36
N LEU A 218 11.66 -13.37 -4.24
CA LEU A 218 12.87 -13.70 -3.49
C LEU A 218 14.13 -13.12 -4.15
N ARG A 219 14.23 -13.11 -5.49
CA ARG A 219 15.35 -12.49 -6.22
C ARG A 219 15.36 -10.98 -6.02
N CYS A 220 14.22 -10.32 -6.18
CA CYS A 220 14.07 -8.87 -5.91
C CYS A 220 14.39 -8.51 -4.46
N LEU A 221 13.92 -9.32 -3.50
CA LEU A 221 14.20 -9.12 -2.08
C LEU A 221 15.70 -9.23 -1.79
N ASP A 222 16.41 -10.22 -2.35
CA ASP A 222 17.86 -10.35 -2.17
C ASP A 222 18.62 -9.14 -2.73
N ILE A 223 18.25 -8.65 -3.92
CA ILE A 223 18.82 -7.43 -4.51
C ILE A 223 18.64 -6.23 -3.56
N LEU A 224 17.40 -5.97 -3.11
CA LEU A 224 17.10 -4.82 -2.26
C LEU A 224 17.76 -4.93 -0.88
N MET A 225 17.77 -6.12 -0.27
CA MET A 225 18.37 -6.34 1.06
C MET A 225 19.89 -6.20 1.07
N ARG A 226 20.56 -6.52 -0.05
CA ARG A 226 22.01 -6.29 -0.24
C ARG A 226 22.36 -4.85 -0.58
N GLY A 227 21.38 -4.06 -1.02
CA GLY A 227 21.52 -2.66 -1.34
C GLY A 227 21.73 -1.76 -0.12
N GLN A 228 22.01 -0.49 -0.39
CA GLN A 228 22.18 0.58 0.61
C GLN A 228 20.89 1.35 0.91
N GLY A 229 19.80 1.06 0.17
CA GLY A 229 18.48 1.65 0.40
C GLY A 229 17.76 1.10 1.65
N TYR A 230 16.48 1.42 1.78
CA TYR A 230 15.55 0.97 2.81
C TYR A 230 14.41 0.15 2.16
N PRO A 231 14.57 -1.19 2.08
CA PRO A 231 13.51 -2.11 1.66
C PRO A 231 12.31 -2.06 2.60
N MET A 232 11.11 -2.13 2.04
CA MET A 232 9.85 -2.24 2.76
C MET A 232 9.15 -3.51 2.28
N VAL A 233 9.23 -4.57 3.07
CA VAL A 233 8.81 -5.93 2.69
C VAL A 233 7.29 -6.06 2.83
N ALA A 234 6.56 -5.72 1.76
CA ALA A 234 5.10 -5.69 1.73
C ALA A 234 4.50 -7.05 1.37
N THR A 235 4.23 -7.87 2.39
CA THR A 235 3.71 -9.22 2.20
C THR A 235 3.05 -9.79 3.45
N HIS A 236 2.07 -10.67 3.26
CA HIS A 236 1.51 -11.52 4.32
C HIS A 236 1.90 -12.99 4.16
N ASP A 237 2.78 -13.30 3.23
CA ASP A 237 3.24 -14.65 2.94
C ASP A 237 4.32 -15.08 3.95
N PRO A 238 4.10 -16.11 4.79
CA PRO A 238 5.08 -16.58 5.76
C PRO A 238 6.45 -16.89 5.15
N VAL A 239 6.50 -17.43 3.93
CA VAL A 239 7.77 -17.79 3.28
C VAL A 239 8.61 -16.54 3.01
N MET A 240 7.97 -15.45 2.56
CA MET A 240 8.64 -14.19 2.26
C MET A 240 9.04 -13.45 3.54
N LEU A 241 8.21 -13.52 4.59
CA LEU A 241 8.54 -12.99 5.90
C LEU A 241 9.77 -13.71 6.48
N ASP A 242 9.80 -15.04 6.42
CA ASP A 242 10.92 -15.85 6.92
C ASP A 242 12.22 -15.58 6.15
N ALA A 243 12.12 -15.36 4.83
CA ALA A 243 13.25 -14.96 4.00
C ALA A 243 13.84 -13.61 4.45
N ALA A 244 12.99 -12.60 4.68
CA ALA A 244 13.42 -11.30 5.19
C ALA A 244 13.98 -11.39 6.62
N THR A 245 13.35 -12.15 7.52
CA THR A 245 13.88 -12.43 8.87
C THR A 245 15.21 -13.19 8.83
N GLY A 246 15.48 -13.96 7.77
CA GLY A 246 16.79 -14.58 7.53
C GLY A 246 17.94 -13.57 7.47
N TYR A 247 17.70 -12.36 6.95
CA TYR A 247 18.72 -11.30 6.92
C TYR A 247 19.07 -10.79 8.31
N LEU A 248 18.07 -10.60 9.17
CA LEU A 248 18.26 -10.25 10.59
C LEU A 248 19.07 -11.33 11.32
N ARG A 249 18.65 -12.60 11.20
CA ARG A 249 19.31 -13.72 11.87
C ARG A 249 20.77 -13.89 11.44
N SER A 250 21.07 -13.61 10.17
CA SER A 250 22.42 -13.70 9.63
C SER A 250 23.31 -12.48 9.95
N GLY A 251 22.78 -11.42 10.58
CA GLY A 251 23.50 -10.17 10.81
C GLY A 251 23.81 -9.36 9.55
N ARG A 252 23.30 -9.78 8.38
CA ARG A 252 23.47 -9.06 7.11
C ARG A 252 22.65 -7.77 7.05
N ARG A 253 21.69 -7.60 7.97
CA ARG A 253 20.90 -6.39 8.13
C ARG A 253 20.42 -6.21 9.56
N THR A 254 20.27 -4.97 9.98
CA THR A 254 19.70 -4.60 11.28
C THR A 254 18.23 -4.21 11.15
N ALA A 255 17.48 -4.32 12.26
CA ALA A 255 16.03 -4.13 12.29
C ALA A 255 15.58 -2.69 11.97
N ASP A 256 16.48 -1.71 12.09
CA ASP A 256 16.28 -0.30 11.76
C ASP A 256 16.53 0.02 10.27
N ARG A 257 16.98 -0.95 9.46
CA ARG A 257 17.36 -0.73 8.05
C ARG A 257 16.35 -1.24 7.04
N PHE A 258 15.32 -1.96 7.46
CA PHE A 258 14.11 -2.24 6.66
C PHE A 258 12.90 -2.29 7.58
N GLU A 259 11.73 -2.40 6.97
CA GLU A 259 10.50 -2.73 7.68
C GLU A 259 9.72 -3.83 6.96
N PHE A 260 8.86 -4.49 7.72
CA PHE A 260 7.78 -5.28 7.18
C PHE A 260 6.59 -4.36 6.92
N GLN A 261 5.79 -4.66 5.88
CA GLN A 261 4.55 -3.95 5.63
C GLN A 261 3.39 -4.91 5.44
N MET A 262 2.27 -4.63 6.10
CA MET A 262 1.07 -5.45 6.05
C MET A 262 -0.17 -4.58 5.99
N LEU A 263 -1.21 -5.06 5.32
CA LEU A 263 -2.52 -4.39 5.29
C LEU A 263 -3.19 -4.39 6.66
N TYR A 264 -3.90 -3.31 6.95
CA TYR A 264 -4.77 -3.15 8.11
C TYR A 264 -5.79 -4.29 8.22
N GLY A 265 -5.95 -4.83 9.43
CA GLY A 265 -6.89 -5.93 9.72
C GLY A 265 -6.47 -7.33 9.29
N ILE A 266 -5.33 -7.48 8.60
CA ILE A 266 -4.87 -8.78 8.06
C ILE A 266 -3.69 -9.31 8.86
N ARG A 267 -3.85 -10.54 9.40
CA ARG A 267 -2.85 -11.22 10.26
C ARG A 267 -2.34 -10.33 11.40
N ASP A 268 -3.25 -9.69 12.11
CA ASP A 268 -2.97 -8.76 13.21
C ASP A 268 -2.07 -9.38 14.31
N ASP A 269 -2.21 -10.68 14.60
CA ASP A 269 -1.32 -11.38 15.53
C ASP A 269 0.11 -11.47 15.02
N GLU A 270 0.29 -11.66 13.70
CA GLU A 270 1.62 -11.66 13.08
C GLU A 270 2.24 -10.27 13.11
N GLN A 271 1.44 -9.23 12.88
CA GLN A 271 1.88 -7.84 13.00
C GLN A 271 2.44 -7.57 14.40
N ARG A 272 1.70 -7.95 15.46
CA ARG A 272 2.17 -7.82 16.85
C ARG A 272 3.39 -8.68 17.13
N ARG A 273 3.42 -9.92 16.63
CA ARG A 273 4.58 -10.81 16.79
C ARG A 273 5.85 -10.18 16.21
N LEU A 274 5.79 -9.62 15.00
CA LEU A 274 6.92 -8.99 14.34
C LEU A 274 7.42 -7.77 15.14
N VAL A 275 6.52 -6.88 15.57
CA VAL A 275 6.89 -5.75 16.44
C VAL A 275 7.52 -6.22 17.75
N GLY A 276 6.98 -7.29 18.36
CA GLY A 276 7.53 -7.89 19.58
C GLY A 276 8.96 -8.45 19.43
N THR A 277 9.45 -8.65 18.20
CA THR A 277 10.85 -9.00 17.93
C THR A 277 11.78 -7.78 17.80
N GLY A 278 11.25 -6.57 17.93
CA GLY A 278 11.98 -5.31 17.69
C GLY A 278 12.06 -4.91 16.21
N ALA A 279 11.36 -5.61 15.32
CA ALA A 279 11.32 -5.24 13.90
C ALA A 279 10.36 -4.07 13.66
N HIS A 280 10.73 -3.17 12.76
CA HIS A 280 9.80 -2.18 12.24
C HIS A 280 8.70 -2.86 11.41
N LEU A 281 7.44 -2.53 11.70
CA LEU A 281 6.29 -2.95 10.92
C LEU A 281 5.39 -1.74 10.64
N ARG A 282 5.12 -1.49 9.37
CA ARG A 282 4.15 -0.49 8.92
C ARG A 282 2.86 -1.13 8.45
N THR A 283 1.75 -0.63 8.97
CA THR A 283 0.42 -1.07 8.58
C THR A 283 -0.14 -0.14 7.50
N TYR A 284 -0.59 -0.69 6.37
CA TYR A 284 -1.25 0.08 5.30
C TYR A 284 -2.72 0.25 5.63
N VAL A 285 -3.14 1.50 5.85
CA VAL A 285 -4.43 1.90 6.41
C VAL A 285 -5.23 2.67 5.34
N PRO A 286 -6.14 2.01 4.64
CA PRO A 286 -7.02 2.67 3.69
C PRO A 286 -8.16 3.39 4.44
N TYR A 287 -8.58 4.56 3.94
CA TYR A 287 -9.74 5.31 4.43
C TYR A 287 -10.44 6.07 3.29
N GLY A 288 -11.68 6.47 3.51
CA GLY A 288 -12.48 7.21 2.54
C GLY A 288 -13.79 6.50 2.19
N ASP A 289 -14.64 7.20 1.46
CA ASP A 289 -15.97 6.76 1.06
C ASP A 289 -15.96 5.76 -0.10
N GLN A 290 -14.91 5.75 -0.94
CA GLN A 290 -14.75 4.83 -2.07
C GLN A 290 -14.17 3.46 -1.70
N TRP A 291 -14.50 2.94 -0.52
CA TRP A 291 -13.92 1.72 0.01
C TRP A 291 -14.38 0.43 -0.70
N TYR A 292 -15.52 0.46 -1.39
CA TYR A 292 -16.15 -0.75 -1.92
C TYR A 292 -15.30 -1.44 -2.99
N GLY A 293 -14.78 -0.69 -3.97
CA GLY A 293 -13.91 -1.23 -5.02
C GLY A 293 -12.64 -1.87 -4.44
N TYR A 294 -11.97 -1.17 -3.52
CA TYR A 294 -10.81 -1.66 -2.78
C TYR A 294 -11.13 -2.96 -2.02
N PHE A 295 -12.21 -2.96 -1.23
CA PHE A 295 -12.63 -4.10 -0.42
C PHE A 295 -12.93 -5.34 -1.27
N MET A 296 -13.63 -5.17 -2.38
CA MET A 296 -13.99 -6.28 -3.27
C MET A 296 -12.74 -6.90 -3.95
N ARG A 297 -11.75 -6.09 -4.33
CA ARG A 297 -10.46 -6.61 -4.82
C ARG A 297 -9.72 -7.39 -3.73
N ARG A 298 -9.71 -6.92 -2.48
CA ARG A 298 -9.11 -7.64 -1.34
C ARG A 298 -9.81 -8.99 -1.07
N LEU A 299 -11.13 -9.06 -1.21
CA LEU A 299 -11.88 -10.33 -1.12
C LEU A 299 -11.52 -11.29 -2.25
N ALA A 300 -11.31 -10.78 -3.47
CA ALA A 300 -10.99 -11.58 -4.64
C ALA A 300 -9.56 -12.18 -4.60
N GLU A 301 -8.65 -11.61 -3.82
CA GLU A 301 -7.24 -12.01 -3.77
C GLU A 301 -6.97 -13.31 -3.01
N ARG A 302 -7.78 -13.69 -2.01
CA ARG A 302 -7.59 -14.97 -1.30
C ARG A 302 -8.92 -15.63 -0.92
N PRO A 303 -9.08 -16.95 -1.15
CA PRO A 303 -10.23 -17.71 -0.68
C PRO A 303 -10.48 -17.61 0.83
N ALA A 304 -9.39 -17.51 1.61
CA ALA A 304 -9.46 -17.29 3.04
C ALA A 304 -10.15 -15.97 3.39
N ASN A 305 -9.85 -14.87 2.67
CA ASN A 305 -10.49 -13.56 2.91
C ASN A 305 -12.01 -13.65 2.73
N LEU A 306 -12.46 -14.41 1.73
CA LEU A 306 -13.89 -14.68 1.54
C LEU A 306 -14.46 -15.62 2.60
N ALA A 307 -13.75 -16.67 3.02
CA ALA A 307 -14.19 -17.56 4.09
C ALA A 307 -14.36 -16.80 5.43
N PHE A 308 -13.46 -15.85 5.72
CA PHE A 308 -13.59 -14.92 6.85
C PHE A 308 -14.80 -13.98 6.69
N PHE A 309 -15.00 -13.40 5.49
CA PHE A 309 -16.17 -12.58 5.17
C PHE A 309 -17.49 -13.34 5.34
N LEU A 310 -17.57 -14.57 4.84
CA LEU A 310 -18.75 -15.43 4.99
C LEU A 310 -18.99 -15.83 6.46
N ARG A 311 -17.93 -16.03 7.25
CA ARG A 311 -18.05 -16.28 8.70
C ARG A 311 -18.62 -15.09 9.46
N SER A 312 -18.35 -13.86 9.04
CA SER A 312 -18.93 -12.67 9.69
C SER A 312 -20.43 -12.48 9.48
N PHE A 313 -21.07 -13.24 8.58
CA PHE A 313 -22.54 -13.29 8.46
C PHE A 313 -23.20 -14.35 9.36
N ARG A 314 -22.42 -15.16 10.10
CA ARG A 314 -22.97 -16.05 11.13
C ARG A 314 -23.09 -15.27 12.44
N PRO A 315 -24.29 -15.15 13.04
CA PRO A 315 -24.42 -14.60 14.38
C PRO A 315 -23.67 -15.53 15.35
N GLY A 316 -22.61 -15.04 16.00
CA GLY A 316 -22.07 -15.68 17.22
C GLY A 316 -20.75 -16.47 17.16
N ALA A 317 -19.84 -16.25 16.20
CA ALA A 317 -18.50 -16.87 16.28
C ALA A 317 -17.43 -15.87 16.75
N ARG A 318 -17.17 -15.83 18.06
CA ARG A 318 -15.90 -15.34 18.63
C ARG A 318 -14.81 -16.39 18.33
N GLY A 319 -13.61 -15.93 17.96
CA GLY A 319 -12.42 -16.76 17.70
C GLY A 319 -11.49 -16.07 16.73
#